data_AF-Q0JAJ5-F1
#
_entry.id   AF-Q0JAJ5-F1
#
_cell.length_a   1.000
_cell.length_b   1.000
_cell.length_c   1.000
_cell.angle_alpha   90.00
_cell.angle_beta   90.00
_cell.angle_gamma   90.00
#
_symmetry.space_group_name_H-M   'P 1'
#
loop_
_entity.id
_entity.type
_entity.pdbx_description
1 polymer ?
#
loop_
_entity_poly.entity_id
_entity_poly.type
_entity_poly.pdbx_seq_one_letter_code
_entity_poly.pdbx_strand_id
1 'polypeptide(L)'
;MAETKIEGPTIAVKLFVDKERSRVLFAESDKDFVDVLFGFLTLPLGTVVRLLGRQSQVGCLDELYKSVEDLSADYFHTKACKAMLMKPHNTAAEQCCLLKVKVDDTDQSAVYVCRDANCSANGDCGVTSVAGSVCKCGKVMEYIGEWPQDGGSTAAAGSDGGVFVKGCYKFIVTDDLHVAPASTSLMMSIFDKYGVRDPANLEQKILQLNAEKITCLLKRSLTSKQTLTGYYFDVPNPNDEANLYVLPESLYSEQDAEVDHKLNNMKIKVLQRKNNTSLLYAEVGEDFVDLLFGLLSIPLGSILKTYVPSGGSHKGEGYVKPGVQKFMVTDDLHILPLSLTSTLQVVSESKVQAKDLVEKEFTLTKIQVMELLRAVLVTRNTLSSVLLPPKKKKRLHLQSSLY
;
A
#
# COMPACT_ATOMS: atom_id res chain seq x y z
N MET A 1 22.59 37.96 -0.07
CA MET A 1 21.22 37.67 0.41
C MET A 1 21.19 36.19 0.76
N ALA A 2 21.05 35.86 2.04
CA ALA A 2 20.86 34.47 2.44
C ALA A 2 19.47 34.04 1.96
N GLU A 3 19.41 32.99 1.15
CA GLU A 3 18.15 32.31 0.83
C GLU A 3 17.62 31.70 2.13
N THR A 4 16.69 32.38 2.78
CA THR A 4 15.85 31.79 3.82
C THR A 4 15.01 30.72 3.17
N LYS A 5 15.52 29.48 3.17
CA LYS A 5 14.74 28.27 2.88
C LYS A 5 13.52 28.32 3.79
N ILE A 6 12.34 28.55 3.23
CA ILE A 6 11.09 28.52 3.97
C ILE A 6 10.96 27.08 4.48
N GLU A 7 11.28 26.85 5.74
CA GLU A 7 11.12 25.54 6.37
C GLU A 7 9.62 25.23 6.37
N GLY A 8 9.24 24.18 5.64
CA GLY A 8 7.86 23.68 5.64
C GLY A 8 7.42 23.25 7.06
N PRO A 9 6.12 22.98 7.27
CA PRO A 9 5.62 22.66 8.60
C PRO A 9 6.37 21.48 9.22
N THR A 10 6.66 21.58 10.52
CA THR A 10 7.36 20.56 11.31
C THR A 10 6.56 20.14 12.53
N ILE A 11 6.71 18.88 12.92
CA ILE A 11 6.16 18.30 14.17
C ILE A 11 7.32 17.94 15.09
N ALA A 12 7.24 18.36 16.35
CA ALA A 12 8.23 18.03 17.36
C ALA A 12 7.77 16.81 18.16
N VAL A 13 8.61 15.77 18.23
CA VAL A 13 8.33 14.53 18.96
C VAL A 13 9.43 14.29 19.98
N LYS A 14 9.08 13.96 21.23
CA LYS A 14 10.07 13.67 22.28
C LYS A 14 10.37 12.19 22.34
N LEU A 15 11.58 11.78 21.98
CA LEU A 15 12.07 10.41 22.08
C LEU A 15 12.69 10.12 23.44
N PHE A 16 12.47 8.92 23.95
CA PHE A 16 13.16 8.34 25.09
C PHE A 16 14.09 7.22 24.59
N VAL A 17 15.40 7.46 24.69
CA VAL A 17 16.43 6.63 24.06
C VAL A 17 17.29 5.95 25.11
N ASP A 18 17.44 4.64 24.98
CA ASP A 18 18.43 3.84 25.69
C ASP A 18 19.73 3.85 24.87
N LYS A 19 20.72 4.64 25.30
CA LYS A 19 22.01 4.76 24.61
C LYS A 19 22.83 3.49 24.67
N GLU A 20 22.84 2.81 25.82
CA GLU A 20 23.65 1.62 26.03
C GLU A 20 23.26 0.51 25.04
N ARG A 21 21.96 0.41 24.77
CA ARG A 21 21.41 -0.58 23.83
C ARG A 21 21.14 -0.02 22.42
N SER A 22 21.47 1.25 22.17
CA SER A 22 21.22 1.95 20.91
C SER A 22 19.79 1.74 20.38
N ARG A 23 18.79 2.03 21.23
CA ARG A 23 17.38 1.78 20.92
C ARG A 23 16.47 2.91 21.42
N VAL A 24 15.46 3.24 20.63
CA VAL A 24 14.35 4.10 21.06
C VAL A 24 13.31 3.23 21.77
N LEU A 25 12.96 3.57 23.01
CA LEU A 25 11.94 2.84 23.77
C LEU A 25 10.54 3.26 23.32
N PHE A 26 10.31 4.57 23.29
CA PHE A 26 9.08 5.18 22.83
C PHE A 26 9.28 6.68 22.54
N ALA A 27 8.30 7.25 21.88
CA ALA A 27 8.12 8.65 21.61
C ALA A 27 6.90 9.17 22.40
N GLU A 28 7.05 10.27 23.13
CA GLU A 28 5.94 11.07 23.63
C GLU A 28 5.61 12.16 22.60
N SER A 29 4.34 12.26 22.23
CA SER A 29 3.87 13.24 21.25
C SER A 29 2.47 13.75 21.58
N ASP A 30 2.12 14.88 20.95
CA ASP A 30 0.77 15.42 20.93
C ASP A 30 -0.04 14.78 19.79
N LYS A 31 -1.26 15.29 19.58
CA LYS A 31 -2.15 14.82 18.52
C LYS A 31 -1.56 14.93 17.11
N ASP A 32 -0.68 15.90 16.84
CA ASP A 32 -0.28 16.22 15.48
C ASP A 32 0.54 15.08 14.86
N PHE A 33 1.42 14.45 15.65
CA PHE A 33 2.19 13.29 15.19
C PHE A 33 1.29 12.06 15.01
N VAL A 34 0.38 11.82 15.96
CA VAL A 34 -0.54 10.67 15.92
C VAL A 34 -1.50 10.78 14.75
N ASP A 35 -2.05 11.96 14.49
CA ASP A 35 -2.92 12.21 13.35
C ASP A 35 -2.20 11.88 12.02
N VAL A 36 -0.90 12.22 11.90
CA VAL A 36 -0.09 11.86 10.72
C VAL A 36 0.12 10.35 10.62
N LEU A 37 0.43 9.65 11.72
CA LEU A 37 0.58 8.19 11.72
C LEU A 37 -0.72 7.49 11.30
N PHE A 38 -1.87 7.96 11.80
CA PHE A 38 -3.17 7.43 11.40
C PHE A 38 -3.53 7.81 9.95
N GLY A 39 -3.05 8.96 9.47
CA GLY A 39 -3.09 9.35 8.07
C GLY A 39 -2.45 8.31 7.14
N PHE A 40 -1.37 7.62 7.55
CA PHE A 40 -0.75 6.56 6.75
C PHE A 40 -1.73 5.44 6.39
N LEU A 41 -2.64 5.09 7.31
CA LEU A 41 -3.63 4.04 7.10
C LEU A 41 -4.65 4.40 6.01
N THR A 42 -4.80 5.68 5.70
CA THR A 42 -5.72 6.16 4.66
C THR A 42 -5.09 6.17 3.27
N LEU A 43 -3.76 6.08 3.16
CA LEU A 43 -3.07 6.17 1.89
C LEU A 43 -3.33 4.93 1.03
N PRO A 44 -3.84 5.09 -0.21
CA PRO A 44 -3.88 4.00 -1.18
C PRO A 44 -2.49 3.42 -1.43
N LEU A 45 -2.39 2.11 -1.66
CA LEU A 45 -1.12 1.43 -1.91
C LEU A 45 -0.33 2.04 -3.09
N GLY A 46 -1.00 2.43 -4.17
CA GLY A 46 -0.36 3.12 -5.30
C GLY A 46 0.19 4.50 -4.90
N THR A 47 -0.49 5.21 -4.00
CA THR A 47 0.02 6.46 -3.43
C THR A 47 1.26 6.22 -2.58
N VAL A 48 1.28 5.16 -1.77
CA VAL A 48 2.48 4.77 -0.99
C VAL A 48 3.68 4.51 -1.92
N VAL A 49 3.50 3.70 -2.98
CA VAL A 49 4.57 3.41 -3.95
C VAL A 49 5.09 4.69 -4.62
N ARG A 50 4.18 5.58 -5.03
CA ARG A 50 4.51 6.86 -5.65
C ARG A 50 5.33 7.76 -4.71
N LEU A 51 4.88 7.92 -3.47
CA LEU A 51 5.54 8.74 -2.45
C LEU A 51 6.93 8.22 -2.10
N LEU A 52 7.12 6.89 -2.16
CA LEU A 52 8.40 6.24 -1.90
C LEU A 52 9.30 6.12 -3.14
N GLY A 53 8.96 6.82 -4.23
CA GLY A 53 9.79 6.89 -5.43
C GLY A 53 9.95 5.56 -6.17
N ARG A 54 8.91 4.72 -6.19
CA ARG A 54 8.93 3.35 -6.76
C ARG A 54 9.92 2.40 -6.08
N GLN A 55 10.27 2.68 -4.83
CA GLN A 55 11.13 1.85 -4.00
C GLN A 55 10.48 1.66 -2.64
N SER A 56 9.21 1.23 -2.64
CA SER A 56 8.47 0.96 -1.41
C SER A 56 9.08 -0.21 -0.64
N GLN A 57 9.73 -1.15 -1.35
CA GLN A 57 10.24 -2.41 -0.80
C GLN A 57 9.10 -3.31 -0.24
N VAL A 58 7.86 -3.04 -0.63
CA VAL A 58 6.66 -3.80 -0.23
C VAL A 58 6.33 -4.82 -1.31
N GLY A 59 6.81 -6.05 -1.12
CA GLY A 59 6.56 -7.19 -2.00
C GLY A 59 6.73 -6.84 -3.50
N CYS A 60 5.64 -7.01 -4.26
CA CYS A 60 5.53 -6.79 -5.71
C CYS A 60 4.87 -5.45 -6.10
N LEU A 61 4.49 -4.59 -5.14
CA LEU A 61 3.71 -3.39 -5.46
C LEU A 61 4.46 -2.41 -6.37
N ASP A 62 5.79 -2.33 -6.26
CA ASP A 62 6.62 -1.47 -7.10
C ASP A 62 6.51 -1.87 -8.59
N GLU A 63 6.56 -3.17 -8.91
CA GLU A 63 6.44 -3.69 -10.28
C GLU A 63 5.00 -3.57 -10.83
N LEU A 64 4.00 -3.76 -9.97
CA LEU A 64 2.60 -3.57 -10.34
C LEU A 64 2.31 -2.11 -10.71
N TYR A 65 2.83 -1.15 -9.92
CA TYR A 65 2.69 0.28 -10.22
C TYR A 65 3.40 0.64 -11.53
N LYS A 66 4.63 0.15 -11.72
CA LYS A 66 5.40 0.35 -12.95
C LYS A 66 4.68 -0.18 -14.20
N SER A 67 3.96 -1.28 -14.06
CA SER A 67 3.15 -1.83 -15.16
C SER A 67 2.09 -0.84 -15.66
N VAL A 68 1.43 -0.11 -14.74
CA VAL A 68 0.46 0.94 -15.10
C VAL A 68 1.14 2.05 -15.89
N GLU A 69 2.37 2.41 -15.53
CA GLU A 69 3.16 3.45 -16.19
C GLU A 69 3.56 3.06 -17.60
N ASP A 70 4.08 1.84 -17.76
CA ASP A 70 4.66 1.36 -19.00
C ASP A 70 3.60 0.99 -20.05
N LEU A 71 2.42 0.50 -19.63
CA LEU A 71 1.33 0.14 -20.55
C LEU A 71 0.77 1.36 -21.30
N SER A 72 0.54 1.23 -22.61
CA SER A 72 -0.15 2.27 -23.39
C SER A 72 -1.54 2.57 -22.82
N ALA A 73 -2.00 3.82 -22.96
CA ALA A 73 -3.36 4.22 -22.61
C ALA A 73 -4.44 3.40 -23.36
N ASP A 74 -4.09 2.77 -24.49
CA ASP A 74 -5.01 1.95 -25.30
C ASP A 74 -5.45 0.65 -24.61
N TYR A 75 -4.72 0.20 -23.59
CA TYR A 75 -5.08 -0.96 -22.77
C TYR A 75 -6.14 -0.62 -21.70
N PHE A 76 -6.39 0.66 -21.45
CA PHE A 76 -7.34 1.13 -20.46
C PHE A 76 -8.64 1.58 -21.13
N HIS A 77 -9.78 1.46 -20.43
CA HIS A 77 -11.06 1.96 -20.93
C HIS A 77 -11.00 3.46 -21.28
N THR A 78 -10.32 4.24 -20.44
CA THR A 78 -10.11 5.67 -20.65
C THR A 78 -8.73 6.08 -20.16
N LYS A 79 -8.22 7.21 -20.65
CA LYS A 79 -7.01 7.85 -20.10
C LYS A 79 -7.17 8.17 -18.61
N ALA A 80 -8.39 8.44 -18.15
CA ALA A 80 -8.71 8.69 -16.75
C ALA A 80 -8.52 7.44 -15.87
N CYS A 81 -8.82 6.23 -16.36
CA CYS A 81 -8.57 4.98 -15.62
C CYS A 81 -7.07 4.81 -15.31
N LYS A 82 -6.20 5.04 -16.31
CA LYS A 82 -4.74 5.02 -16.09
C LYS A 82 -4.32 6.11 -15.10
N ALA A 83 -4.83 7.35 -15.26
CA ALA A 83 -4.51 8.44 -14.35
C ALA A 83 -4.94 8.16 -12.89
N MET A 84 -6.10 7.52 -12.71
CA MET A 84 -6.62 7.11 -11.39
C MET A 84 -5.70 6.07 -10.73
N LEU A 85 -5.21 5.08 -11.46
CA LEU A 85 -4.26 4.09 -10.91
C LEU A 85 -2.90 4.69 -10.56
N MET A 86 -2.47 5.71 -11.32
CA MET A 86 -1.23 6.45 -11.09
C MET A 86 -1.30 7.37 -9.86
N LYS A 87 -2.46 7.96 -9.60
CA LYS A 87 -2.74 8.81 -8.45
C LYS A 87 -4.11 8.45 -7.85
N PRO A 88 -4.18 7.34 -7.09
CA PRO A 88 -5.45 6.89 -6.54
C PRO A 88 -6.00 7.90 -5.53
N HIS A 89 -7.32 8.12 -5.60
CA HIS A 89 -8.00 9.03 -4.70
C HIS A 89 -8.00 8.48 -3.27
N ASN A 90 -7.62 9.31 -2.31
CA ASN A 90 -7.75 9.00 -0.90
C ASN A 90 -9.14 9.44 -0.44
N THR A 91 -9.99 8.50 -0.05
CA THR A 91 -11.35 8.82 0.42
C THR A 91 -11.38 9.68 1.69
N ALA A 92 -10.27 9.72 2.44
CA ALA A 92 -10.09 10.57 3.61
C ALA A 92 -9.26 11.84 3.31
N ALA A 93 -9.12 12.24 2.03
CA ALA A 93 -8.27 13.35 1.63
C ALA A 93 -8.69 14.69 2.26
N GLU A 94 -9.99 14.95 2.39
CA GLU A 94 -10.50 16.16 3.02
C GLU A 94 -10.08 16.25 4.48
N GLN A 95 -10.18 15.17 5.24
CA GLN A 95 -9.72 15.14 6.64
C GLN A 95 -8.19 15.24 6.69
N CYS A 96 -7.48 14.52 5.82
CA CYS A 96 -6.02 14.53 5.77
C CYS A 96 -5.45 15.90 5.35
N CYS A 97 -6.25 16.76 4.72
CA CYS A 97 -5.84 18.12 4.39
C CYS A 97 -5.64 19.01 5.64
N LEU A 98 -6.16 18.58 6.80
CA LEU A 98 -6.01 19.25 8.09
C LEU A 98 -4.77 18.76 8.86
N LEU A 99 -4.05 17.76 8.35
CA LEU A 99 -2.80 17.29 8.95
C LEU A 99 -1.75 18.39 8.94
N LYS A 100 -1.08 18.57 10.07
CA LYS A 100 -0.02 19.58 10.22
C LYS A 100 1.11 19.40 9.23
N VAL A 101 1.46 18.14 8.93
CA VAL A 101 2.41 17.79 7.88
C VAL A 101 1.74 16.86 6.89
N LYS A 102 1.62 17.32 5.65
CA LYS A 102 1.07 16.52 4.55
C LYS A 102 2.19 15.74 3.88
N VAL A 103 1.97 14.45 3.72
CA VAL A 103 2.89 13.55 3.00
C VAL A 103 2.45 13.39 1.56
N ASP A 104 1.14 13.30 1.31
CA ASP A 104 0.58 13.30 -0.04
C ASP A 104 0.47 14.73 -0.57
N ASP A 105 1.13 14.98 -1.69
CA ASP A 105 1.15 16.23 -2.45
C ASP A 105 0.02 16.31 -3.49
N THR A 106 -0.82 15.27 -3.60
CA THR A 106 -1.93 15.24 -4.56
C THR A 106 -3.00 16.25 -4.17
N ASP A 107 -3.24 17.21 -5.04
CA ASP A 107 -4.43 18.06 -4.95
C ASP A 107 -5.67 17.26 -5.37
N GLN A 108 -6.43 16.81 -4.37
CA GLN A 108 -7.68 16.07 -4.56
C GLN A 108 -8.92 16.99 -4.43
N SER A 109 -8.72 18.31 -4.28
CA SER A 109 -9.82 19.28 -4.17
C SER A 109 -10.44 19.67 -5.51
N ALA A 110 -9.73 19.40 -6.61
CA ALA A 110 -10.18 19.70 -7.95
C ALA A 110 -11.34 18.79 -8.37
N VAL A 111 -12.42 19.42 -8.80
CA VAL A 111 -13.60 18.73 -9.31
C VAL A 111 -13.78 19.05 -10.77
N TYR A 112 -13.98 18.03 -11.58
CA TYR A 112 -14.30 18.17 -12.98
C TYR A 112 -15.79 17.93 -13.20
N VAL A 113 -16.45 18.88 -13.86
CA VAL A 113 -17.88 18.79 -14.18
C VAL A 113 -18.12 18.88 -15.67
N CYS A 114 -19.22 18.27 -16.12
CA CYS A 114 -19.67 18.39 -17.50
C CYS A 114 -20.32 19.77 -17.72
N ARG A 115 -19.80 20.56 -18.67
CA ARG A 115 -20.33 21.90 -19.02
C ARG A 115 -21.49 21.86 -20.02
N ASP A 116 -21.95 20.68 -20.41
CA ASP A 116 -23.04 20.56 -21.36
C ASP A 116 -24.37 20.99 -20.71
N ALA A 117 -25.02 21.99 -21.31
CA ALA A 117 -26.27 22.54 -20.81
C ALA A 117 -27.41 21.51 -20.77
N ASN A 118 -27.43 20.55 -21.71
CA ASN A 118 -28.44 19.49 -21.71
C ASN A 118 -28.21 18.49 -20.57
N CYS A 119 -26.94 18.21 -20.21
CA CYS A 119 -26.64 17.38 -19.04
C CYS A 119 -26.97 18.10 -17.72
N SER A 120 -26.71 19.41 -17.68
CA SER A 120 -26.93 20.22 -16.48
C SER A 120 -28.41 20.41 -16.19
N ALA A 121 -29.24 20.52 -17.23
CA ALA A 121 -30.68 20.68 -17.12
C ALA A 121 -31.42 19.41 -16.66
N ASN A 122 -30.86 18.22 -16.95
CA ASN A 122 -31.49 16.94 -16.60
C ASN A 122 -31.05 16.40 -15.22
N GLY A 123 -30.17 17.09 -14.49
CA GLY A 123 -29.61 16.60 -13.23
C GLY A 123 -28.63 15.42 -13.38
N ASP A 124 -28.24 15.09 -14.62
CA ASP A 124 -27.36 13.97 -14.96
C ASP A 124 -25.89 14.37 -15.16
N CYS A 125 -25.55 15.64 -14.93
CA CYS A 125 -24.16 16.10 -14.92
C CYS A 125 -23.37 15.40 -13.82
N GLY A 126 -22.57 14.42 -14.21
CA GLY A 126 -21.62 13.78 -13.32
C GLY A 126 -20.55 14.77 -12.84
N VAL A 127 -20.11 14.55 -11.60
CA VAL A 127 -19.02 15.23 -10.92
C VAL A 127 -17.92 14.19 -10.70
N THR A 128 -16.67 14.51 -11.03
CA THR A 128 -15.53 13.58 -10.86
C THR A 128 -14.33 14.30 -10.26
N SER A 129 -13.52 13.61 -9.46
CA SER A 129 -12.22 14.10 -9.00
C SER A 129 -11.08 13.75 -9.97
N VAL A 130 -11.37 13.06 -11.08
CA VAL A 130 -10.35 12.58 -12.03
C VAL A 130 -10.41 13.36 -13.35
N ALA A 131 -9.33 14.08 -13.63
CA ALA A 131 -9.15 14.82 -14.88
C ALA A 131 -9.33 13.92 -16.11
N GLY A 132 -10.07 14.41 -17.10
CA GLY A 132 -10.23 13.70 -18.37
C GLY A 132 -11.22 12.53 -18.34
N SER A 133 -12.00 12.38 -17.26
CA SER A 133 -13.11 11.41 -17.23
C SER A 133 -14.18 11.81 -18.25
N VAL A 134 -14.89 10.81 -18.77
CA VAL A 134 -15.93 11.01 -19.79
C VAL A 134 -17.30 11.00 -19.10
N CYS A 135 -18.08 12.06 -19.35
CA CYS A 135 -19.47 12.14 -18.91
C CYS A 135 -20.35 11.12 -19.64
N LYS A 136 -21.50 10.76 -19.07
CA LYS A 136 -22.51 9.91 -19.72
C LYS A 136 -22.95 10.41 -21.10
N CYS A 137 -22.79 11.71 -21.40
CA CYS A 137 -23.04 12.28 -22.72
C CYS A 137 -21.90 12.08 -23.74
N GLY A 138 -20.82 11.39 -23.38
CA GLY A 138 -19.66 11.14 -24.24
C GLY A 138 -18.64 12.29 -24.29
N LYS A 139 -18.87 13.41 -23.59
CA LYS A 139 -17.95 14.54 -23.53
C LYS A 139 -16.97 14.42 -22.36
N VAL A 140 -15.74 14.88 -22.56
CA VAL A 140 -14.71 14.92 -21.53
C VAL A 140 -15.04 16.01 -20.50
N MET A 141 -14.93 15.69 -19.21
CA MET A 141 -15.08 16.65 -18.11
C MET A 141 -13.75 17.38 -17.89
N GLU A 142 -13.64 18.61 -18.39
CA GLU A 142 -12.43 19.45 -18.29
C GLU A 142 -12.62 20.70 -17.42
N TYR A 143 -13.86 21.04 -17.05
CA TYR A 143 -14.14 22.25 -16.30
C TYR A 143 -13.89 22.03 -14.79
N ILE A 144 -12.96 22.79 -14.23
CA ILE A 144 -12.66 22.79 -12.80
C ILE A 144 -13.74 23.59 -12.06
N GLY A 145 -14.56 22.91 -11.26
CA GLY A 145 -15.31 23.51 -10.16
C GLY A 145 -14.51 23.37 -8.86
N GLU A 146 -14.65 24.34 -7.97
CA GLU A 146 -14.34 24.11 -6.56
C GLU A 146 -15.52 23.32 -5.97
N TRP A 147 -15.25 22.31 -5.13
CA TRP A 147 -16.31 21.73 -4.29
C TRP A 147 -17.04 22.90 -3.61
N PRO A 148 -18.39 22.94 -3.59
CA PRO A 148 -19.08 23.86 -2.71
C PRO A 148 -18.53 23.62 -1.31
N GLN A 149 -17.84 24.61 -0.75
CA GLN A 149 -17.57 24.61 0.67
C GLN A 149 -18.94 24.77 1.32
N ASP A 150 -19.61 23.65 1.59
CA ASP A 150 -20.72 23.66 2.53
C ASP A 150 -20.15 24.26 3.80
N GLY A 151 -20.61 25.47 4.12
CA GLY A 151 -20.24 26.27 5.28
C GLY A 151 -20.64 25.62 6.61
N GLY A 152 -20.62 24.30 6.70
CA GLY A 152 -20.78 23.48 7.89
C GLY A 152 -19.51 23.45 8.74
N SER A 153 -18.80 24.57 8.87
CA SER A 153 -18.22 24.87 10.19
C SER A 153 -19.36 25.24 11.12
N THR A 154 -20.15 24.23 11.53
CA THR A 154 -20.73 24.28 12.86
C THR A 154 -19.58 24.16 13.83
N ALA A 155 -18.94 25.29 14.08
CA ALA A 155 -18.18 25.56 15.29
C ALA A 155 -19.15 25.46 16.47
N ALA A 156 -19.54 24.23 16.81
CA ALA A 156 -20.19 23.92 18.07
C ALA A 156 -19.07 23.59 19.08
N ALA A 157 -18.64 24.65 19.76
CA ALA A 157 -18.06 24.67 21.10
C ALA A 157 -17.04 23.58 21.47
N GLY A 158 -15.75 23.94 21.39
CA GLY A 158 -14.65 23.27 22.09
C GLY A 158 -13.39 23.18 21.23
N SER A 159 -12.46 24.13 21.39
CA SER A 159 -11.14 24.13 20.76
C SER A 159 -10.27 22.98 21.27
N ASP A 160 -10.56 21.75 20.81
CA ASP A 160 -9.87 20.52 21.21
C ASP A 160 -9.57 19.61 19.98
N GLY A 161 -9.58 20.19 18.77
CA GLY A 161 -9.70 19.46 17.51
C GLY A 161 -8.37 18.94 16.95
N GLY A 162 -8.16 17.63 16.98
CA GLY A 162 -7.31 16.93 16.01
C GLY A 162 -8.11 16.33 14.88
N VAL A 163 -7.40 15.78 13.89
CA VAL A 163 -8.00 15.21 12.67
C VAL A 163 -8.65 13.86 12.97
N PHE A 164 -7.93 12.99 13.67
CA PHE A 164 -8.37 11.67 14.08
C PHE A 164 -8.48 11.53 15.59
N VAL A 165 -7.58 12.18 16.34
CA VAL A 165 -7.58 12.14 17.82
C VAL A 165 -7.88 13.51 18.43
N LYS A 166 -8.39 13.53 19.66
CA LYS A 166 -8.64 14.78 20.40
C LYS A 166 -7.32 15.42 20.86
N GLY A 167 -7.25 16.75 20.80
CA GLY A 167 -6.03 17.53 21.00
C GLY A 167 -5.55 17.69 22.45
N CYS A 168 -6.41 17.48 23.43
CA CYS A 168 -6.05 17.57 24.85
C CYS A 168 -5.21 16.40 25.36
N TYR A 169 -5.05 15.33 24.58
CA TYR A 169 -4.32 14.14 25.00
C TYR A 169 -2.88 14.14 24.49
N LYS A 170 -1.99 13.67 25.37
CA LYS A 170 -0.66 13.22 24.99
C LYS A 170 -0.67 11.73 24.72
N PHE A 171 0.21 11.29 23.83
CA PHE A 171 0.33 9.91 23.42
C PHE A 171 1.75 9.39 23.58
N ILE A 172 1.85 8.12 23.92
CA ILE A 172 3.08 7.33 23.84
C ILE A 172 2.99 6.49 22.58
N VAL A 173 4.02 6.57 21.74
CA VAL A 173 4.19 5.81 20.50
C VAL A 173 5.43 4.94 20.64
N THR A 174 5.29 3.62 20.63
CA THR A 174 6.44 2.71 20.75
C THR A 174 7.20 2.58 19.42
N ASP A 175 8.35 1.90 19.43
CA ASP A 175 9.24 1.75 18.26
C ASP A 175 8.56 1.08 17.04
N ASP A 176 7.59 0.20 17.31
CA ASP A 176 6.73 -0.46 16.32
C ASP A 176 5.48 0.37 15.95
N LEU A 177 5.47 1.65 16.29
CA LEU A 177 4.40 2.64 16.05
C LEU A 177 3.05 2.32 16.72
N HIS A 178 3.03 1.48 17.76
CA HIS A 178 1.82 1.32 18.55
C HIS A 178 1.54 2.60 19.36
N VAL A 179 0.33 3.16 19.18
CA VAL A 179 -0.10 4.41 19.80
C VAL A 179 -1.02 4.11 20.99
N ALA A 180 -0.71 4.70 22.14
CA ALA A 180 -1.56 4.64 23.32
C ALA A 180 -1.58 5.99 24.07
N PRO A 181 -2.63 6.30 24.84
CA PRO A 181 -2.65 7.49 25.69
C PRO A 181 -1.46 7.49 26.66
N ALA A 182 -0.80 8.65 26.79
CA ALA A 182 0.34 8.78 27.68
C ALA A 182 -0.09 8.61 29.14
N SER A 183 0.55 7.69 29.84
CA SER A 183 0.37 7.49 31.28
C SER A 183 1.66 7.00 31.91
N THR A 184 1.90 7.38 33.17
CA THR A 184 3.08 6.91 33.91
C THR A 184 3.08 5.39 34.06
N SER A 185 1.91 4.77 34.23
CA SER A 185 1.78 3.31 34.30
C SER A 185 2.24 2.63 33.01
N LEU A 186 1.85 3.14 31.84
CA LEU A 186 2.33 2.63 30.55
C LEU A 186 3.85 2.83 30.40
N MET A 187 4.36 4.00 30.75
CA MET A 187 5.80 4.28 30.72
C MET A 187 6.61 3.31 31.59
N MET A 188 6.15 3.05 32.83
CA MET A 188 6.79 2.07 33.72
C MET A 188 6.68 0.65 33.16
N SER A 189 5.55 0.27 32.57
CA SER A 189 5.39 -1.04 31.92
C SER A 189 6.37 -1.23 30.74
N ILE A 190 6.61 -0.17 29.97
CA ILE A 190 7.61 -0.17 28.89
C ILE A 190 9.01 -0.34 29.50
N PHE A 191 9.33 0.35 30.59
CA PHE A 191 10.62 0.20 31.29
C PHE A 191 10.84 -1.23 31.78
N ASP A 192 9.85 -1.84 32.42
CA ASP A 192 9.90 -3.23 32.86
C ASP A 192 10.10 -4.19 31.68
N LYS A 193 9.31 -4.01 30.61
CA LYS A 193 9.40 -4.82 29.38
C LYS A 193 10.79 -4.79 28.76
N TYR A 194 11.46 -3.64 28.81
CA TYR A 194 12.77 -3.43 28.20
C TYR A 194 13.94 -3.51 29.19
N GLY A 195 13.68 -3.82 30.46
CA GLY A 195 14.69 -4.03 31.49
C GLY A 195 15.41 -2.77 31.97
N VAL A 196 14.76 -1.61 31.88
CA VAL A 196 15.31 -0.33 32.36
C VAL A 196 15.18 -0.25 33.88
N ARG A 197 16.30 -0.36 34.60
CA ARG A 197 16.34 -0.33 36.08
C ARG A 197 16.32 1.08 36.65
N ASP A 198 16.97 2.02 35.96
CA ASP A 198 17.04 3.43 36.34
C ASP A 198 16.66 4.31 35.14
N PRO A 199 15.51 5.02 35.20
CA PRO A 199 15.10 5.95 34.15
C PRO A 199 16.07 7.11 33.92
N ALA A 200 16.95 7.43 34.87
CA ALA A 200 17.96 8.48 34.72
C ALA A 200 18.99 8.17 33.61
N ASN A 201 19.14 6.89 33.23
CA ASN A 201 20.02 6.47 32.14
C ASN A 201 19.42 6.73 30.74
N LEU A 202 18.15 7.13 30.66
CA LEU A 202 17.49 7.41 29.39
C LEU A 202 17.76 8.83 28.93
N GLU A 203 18.10 8.97 27.66
CA GLU A 203 18.23 10.28 27.04
C GLU A 203 16.89 10.74 26.47
N GLN A 204 16.51 11.98 26.76
CA GLN A 204 15.39 12.65 26.11
C GLN A 204 15.90 13.47 24.93
N LYS A 205 15.34 13.22 23.74
CA LYS A 205 15.68 13.96 22.51
C LYS A 205 14.44 14.45 21.81
N ILE A 206 14.48 15.69 21.32
CA ILE A 206 13.41 16.25 20.51
C ILE A 206 13.76 16.03 19.04
N LEU A 207 12.92 15.29 18.34
CA LEU A 207 13.03 15.05 16.91
C LEU A 207 12.04 15.96 16.17
N GLN A 208 12.56 16.78 15.25
CA GLN A 208 11.76 17.62 14.36
C GLN A 208 11.48 16.88 13.05
N LEU A 209 10.22 16.60 12.77
CA LEU A 209 9.72 15.82 11.64
C LEU A 209 9.03 16.75 10.62
N ASN A 210 9.60 16.86 9.42
CA ASN A 210 8.98 17.50 8.26
C ASN A 210 8.43 16.41 7.31
N ALA A 211 7.83 16.81 6.18
CA ALA A 211 7.25 15.86 5.22
C ALA A 211 8.24 14.80 4.71
N GLU A 212 9.48 15.19 4.42
CA GLU A 212 10.55 14.28 3.98
C GLU A 212 10.86 13.22 5.05
N LYS A 213 11.09 13.66 6.29
CA LYS A 213 11.38 12.77 7.43
C LYS A 213 10.22 11.83 7.75
N ILE A 214 8.98 12.31 7.63
CA ILE A 214 7.77 11.50 7.80
C ILE A 214 7.64 10.47 6.68
N THR A 215 8.01 10.82 5.45
CA THR A 215 8.05 9.86 4.32
C THR A 215 9.08 8.75 4.58
N CYS A 216 10.26 9.09 5.12
CA CYS A 216 11.23 8.09 5.56
C CYS A 216 10.68 7.19 6.67
N LEU A 217 9.92 7.76 7.62
CA LEU A 217 9.26 7.01 8.68
C LEU A 217 8.21 6.04 8.12
N LEU A 218 7.39 6.49 7.16
CA LEU A 218 6.43 5.65 6.44
C LEU A 218 7.15 4.48 5.77
N LYS A 219 8.23 4.73 5.02
CA LYS A 219 9.01 3.65 4.39
C LYS A 219 9.49 2.61 5.40
N ARG A 220 10.05 3.05 6.53
CA ARG A 220 10.55 2.15 7.57
C ARG A 220 9.44 1.36 8.24
N SER A 221 8.26 1.95 8.43
CA SER A 221 7.10 1.27 9.02
C SER A 221 6.60 0.09 8.19
N LEU A 222 6.83 0.12 6.87
CA LEU A 222 6.41 -0.94 5.95
C LEU A 222 7.40 -2.11 5.92
N THR A 223 8.64 -1.89 6.34
CA THR A 223 9.74 -2.85 6.19
C THR A 223 10.34 -3.34 7.51
N SER A 224 10.07 -2.65 8.62
CA SER A 224 10.69 -2.92 9.92
C SER A 224 9.73 -2.68 11.08
N LYS A 225 9.88 -3.48 12.14
CA LYS A 225 9.22 -3.24 13.44
C LYS A 225 10.00 -2.28 14.34
N GLN A 226 11.23 -1.89 13.95
CA GLN A 226 12.08 -0.95 14.68
C GLN A 226 12.11 0.38 13.92
N THR A 227 10.96 1.03 13.85
CA THR A 227 10.75 2.18 12.95
C THR A 227 11.43 3.42 13.49
N LEU A 228 11.24 3.75 14.77
CA LEU A 228 11.83 4.93 15.42
C LEU A 228 13.33 4.73 15.69
N THR A 229 13.73 3.54 16.15
CA THR A 229 15.13 3.16 16.38
C THR A 229 15.91 3.20 15.08
N GLY A 230 15.39 2.53 14.04
CA GLY A 230 16.05 2.51 12.73
C GLY A 230 16.17 3.89 12.12
N TYR A 231 15.15 4.75 12.30
CA TYR A 231 15.20 6.14 11.86
C TYR A 231 16.20 6.98 12.66
N TYR A 232 16.18 6.89 13.99
CA TYR A 232 17.01 7.75 14.85
C TYR A 232 18.51 7.41 14.78
N PHE A 233 18.86 6.14 14.64
CA PHE A 233 20.26 5.68 14.55
C PHE A 233 20.73 5.47 13.10
N ASP A 234 19.93 5.87 12.10
CA ASP A 234 20.21 5.65 10.67
C ASP A 234 20.59 4.19 10.33
N VAL A 235 20.00 3.22 11.04
CA VAL A 235 20.29 1.80 10.82
C VAL A 235 19.83 1.43 9.41
N PRO A 236 20.68 0.78 8.58
CA PRO A 236 20.29 0.29 7.27
C PRO A 236 19.06 -0.62 7.38
N ASN A 237 18.13 -0.51 6.42
CA ASN A 237 16.95 -1.36 6.38
C ASN A 237 17.41 -2.82 6.16
N PRO A 238 17.06 -3.80 7.02
CA PRO A 238 17.63 -5.15 6.98
C PRO A 238 17.16 -6.01 5.79
N ASN A 239 16.64 -5.42 4.72
CA ASN A 239 16.05 -6.15 3.59
C ASN A 239 17.01 -6.34 2.40
N ASP A 240 18.31 -6.46 2.69
CA ASP A 240 19.22 -7.28 1.87
C ASP A 240 19.24 -8.69 2.50
N GLU A 241 18.47 -9.59 1.91
CA GLU A 241 18.55 -11.04 2.12
C GLU A 241 18.28 -11.57 3.54
N ALA A 242 17.04 -12.03 3.75
CA ALA A 242 16.61 -13.06 4.69
C ALA A 242 15.62 -12.63 5.79
N ASN A 243 14.36 -12.41 5.40
CA ASN A 243 13.19 -12.88 6.16
C ASN A 243 12.01 -13.13 5.22
N LEU A 244 12.23 -13.96 4.20
CA LEU A 244 11.15 -14.67 3.52
C LEU A 244 10.72 -15.85 4.42
N TYR A 245 9.42 -16.00 4.59
CA TYR A 245 8.71 -17.06 5.33
C TYR A 245 8.59 -16.90 6.85
N VAL A 246 7.58 -16.12 7.25
CA VAL A 246 6.42 -16.69 7.96
C VAL A 246 5.21 -15.92 7.42
N LEU A 247 4.35 -16.56 6.61
CA LEU A 247 2.94 -16.16 6.61
C LEU A 247 2.53 -16.28 8.07
N PRO A 248 2.13 -15.20 8.76
CA PRO A 248 1.58 -15.39 10.08
C PRO A 248 0.47 -16.43 9.92
N GLU A 249 0.58 -17.58 10.61
CA GLU A 249 -0.53 -18.52 10.72
C GLU A 249 -1.80 -17.77 11.21
N SER A 250 -1.62 -16.64 11.91
CA SER A 250 -2.66 -15.68 12.27
C SER A 250 -3.34 -14.90 11.13
N LEU A 251 -2.84 -14.92 9.89
CA LEU A 251 -3.59 -14.43 8.73
C LEU A 251 -4.54 -15.50 8.18
N TYR A 252 -4.34 -16.77 8.51
CA TYR A 252 -5.34 -17.81 8.30
C TYR A 252 -6.33 -17.76 9.46
N SER A 253 -7.28 -16.84 9.39
CA SER A 253 -8.51 -17.01 10.16
C SER A 253 -9.19 -18.26 9.62
N GLU A 254 -9.18 -19.36 10.38
CA GLU A 254 -10.25 -20.35 10.29
C GLU A 254 -11.52 -19.65 10.74
N GLN A 255 -12.29 -19.12 9.78
CA GLN A 255 -13.67 -18.74 10.03
C GLN A 255 -14.55 -19.37 8.97
N ASP A 256 -15.53 -20.09 9.51
CA ASP A 256 -16.54 -20.89 8.85
C ASP A 256 -17.42 -20.11 7.86
N ALA A 257 -18.16 -20.92 7.10
CA ALA A 257 -18.97 -20.63 5.94
C ALA A 257 -20.01 -19.50 6.08
N GLU A 258 -20.52 -19.13 4.88
CA GLU A 258 -21.72 -18.32 4.59
C GLU A 258 -21.56 -16.79 4.52
N VAL A 259 -20.98 -16.31 3.41
CA VAL A 259 -21.68 -15.33 2.55
C VAL A 259 -21.33 -15.64 1.09
N ASP A 260 -22.32 -16.10 0.33
CA ASP A 260 -22.24 -16.32 -1.12
C ASP A 260 -22.12 -14.97 -1.84
N HIS A 261 -20.92 -14.67 -2.30
CA HIS A 261 -20.66 -13.63 -3.28
C HIS A 261 -19.84 -14.26 -4.41
N LYS A 262 -20.46 -14.32 -5.60
CA LYS A 262 -19.91 -14.86 -6.86
C LYS A 262 -18.63 -14.13 -7.28
N LEU A 263 -17.47 -14.56 -6.76
CA LEU A 263 -16.24 -14.39 -7.52
C LEU A 263 -16.22 -15.50 -8.56
N ASN A 264 -16.32 -15.15 -9.83
CA ASN A 264 -16.21 -16.15 -10.89
C ASN A 264 -14.79 -16.76 -10.83
N ASN A 265 -14.71 -18.08 -10.93
CA ASN A 265 -13.43 -18.77 -11.01
C ASN A 265 -12.64 -18.24 -12.22
N MET A 266 -11.42 -17.76 -11.99
CA MET A 266 -10.55 -17.24 -13.04
C MET A 266 -9.65 -18.35 -13.56
N LYS A 267 -9.57 -18.52 -14.88
CA LYS A 267 -8.63 -19.45 -15.50
C LYS A 267 -7.39 -18.71 -15.95
N ILE A 268 -6.22 -19.19 -15.53
CA ILE A 268 -4.93 -18.65 -15.94
C ILE A 268 -4.08 -19.78 -16.53
N LYS A 269 -3.24 -19.44 -17.50
CA LYS A 269 -2.22 -20.35 -18.03
C LYS A 269 -0.88 -19.90 -17.51
N VAL A 270 -0.05 -20.83 -17.09
CA VAL A 270 1.22 -20.56 -16.43
C VAL A 270 2.33 -21.26 -17.19
N LEU A 271 3.37 -20.51 -17.56
CA LEU A 271 4.60 -21.06 -18.07
C LEU A 271 5.60 -21.20 -16.92
N GLN A 272 5.99 -22.43 -16.61
CA GLN A 272 6.88 -22.75 -15.50
C GLN A 272 7.96 -23.75 -15.91
N ARG A 273 8.99 -23.88 -15.08
CA ARG A 273 10.05 -24.87 -15.32
C ARG A 273 9.56 -26.30 -15.03
N LYS A 274 10.03 -27.29 -15.79
CA LYS A 274 9.69 -28.73 -15.67
C LYS A 274 9.85 -29.29 -14.25
N ASN A 275 10.82 -28.79 -13.51
CA ASN A 275 11.10 -29.21 -12.13
C ASN A 275 10.15 -28.58 -11.09
N ASN A 276 9.16 -27.79 -11.53
CA ASN A 276 8.20 -27.05 -10.69
C ASN A 276 8.87 -26.15 -9.63
N THR A 277 10.11 -25.69 -9.86
CA THR A 277 10.83 -24.88 -8.86
C THR A 277 10.61 -23.38 -8.98
N SER A 278 10.20 -22.92 -10.16
CA SER A 278 10.06 -21.51 -10.51
C SER A 278 9.04 -21.32 -11.63
N LEU A 279 8.20 -20.31 -11.46
CA LEU A 279 7.28 -19.78 -12.47
C LEU A 279 7.98 -18.68 -13.27
N LEU A 280 7.75 -18.60 -14.59
CA LEU A 280 8.28 -17.51 -15.41
C LEU A 280 7.23 -16.41 -15.56
N TYR A 281 6.09 -16.75 -16.16
CA TYR A 281 4.94 -15.84 -16.28
C TYR A 281 3.63 -16.62 -16.38
N ALA A 282 2.52 -15.90 -16.19
CA ALA A 282 1.16 -16.35 -16.42
C ALA A 282 0.52 -15.56 -17.56
N GLU A 283 -0.19 -16.24 -18.45
CA GLU A 283 -1.12 -15.65 -19.41
C GLU A 283 -2.50 -15.53 -18.77
N VAL A 284 -3.01 -14.31 -18.69
CA VAL A 284 -4.24 -13.98 -17.95
C VAL A 284 -5.18 -13.11 -18.77
N GLY A 285 -6.46 -13.11 -18.40
CA GLY A 285 -7.47 -12.21 -18.96
C GLY A 285 -7.58 -10.88 -18.22
N GLU A 286 -8.42 -9.98 -18.74
CA GLU A 286 -8.68 -8.64 -18.20
C GLU A 286 -9.15 -8.67 -16.73
N ASP A 287 -10.07 -9.57 -16.35
CA ASP A 287 -10.60 -9.63 -14.98
C ASP A 287 -9.51 -9.81 -13.93
N PHE A 288 -8.48 -10.59 -14.23
CA PHE A 288 -7.35 -10.82 -13.32
C PHE A 288 -6.45 -9.59 -13.22
N VAL A 289 -6.25 -8.88 -14.32
CA VAL A 289 -5.46 -7.63 -14.34
C VAL A 289 -6.21 -6.52 -13.61
N ASP A 290 -7.51 -6.40 -13.80
CA ASP A 290 -8.36 -5.44 -13.09
C ASP A 290 -8.34 -5.66 -11.58
N LEU A 291 -8.35 -6.93 -11.15
CA LEU A 291 -8.18 -7.30 -9.75
C LEU A 291 -6.83 -6.83 -9.20
N LEU A 292 -5.73 -7.05 -9.94
CA LEU A 292 -4.40 -6.61 -9.55
C LEU A 292 -4.31 -5.09 -9.50
N PHE A 293 -4.72 -4.38 -10.55
CA PHE A 293 -4.71 -2.92 -10.56
C PHE A 293 -5.59 -2.31 -9.47
N GLY A 294 -6.72 -2.95 -9.14
CA GLY A 294 -7.57 -2.54 -8.04
C GLY A 294 -6.84 -2.47 -6.69
N LEU A 295 -5.78 -3.25 -6.48
CA LEU A 295 -4.96 -3.20 -5.26
C LEU A 295 -4.35 -1.82 -5.02
N LEU A 296 -3.93 -1.12 -6.08
CA LEU A 296 -3.28 0.18 -5.97
C LEU A 296 -4.22 1.23 -5.35
N SER A 297 -5.54 1.04 -5.50
CA SER A 297 -6.57 1.91 -4.95
C SER A 297 -6.99 1.56 -3.52
N ILE A 298 -6.46 0.46 -2.93
CA ILE A 298 -6.82 0.02 -1.57
C ILE A 298 -6.00 0.82 -0.54
N PRO A 299 -6.64 1.45 0.46
CA PRO A 299 -5.94 2.08 1.58
C PRO A 299 -5.14 1.08 2.42
N LEU A 300 -3.96 1.50 2.90
CA LEU A 300 -3.06 0.68 3.72
C LEU A 300 -3.77 0.05 4.94
N GLY A 301 -4.63 0.81 5.61
CA GLY A 301 -5.40 0.35 6.78
C GLY A 301 -6.51 -0.65 6.45
N SER A 302 -6.96 -0.71 5.20
CA SER A 302 -8.02 -1.65 4.77
C SER A 302 -7.51 -3.07 4.56
N ILE A 303 -6.20 -3.24 4.34
CA ILE A 303 -5.56 -4.54 4.11
C ILE A 303 -5.78 -5.49 5.29
N LEU A 304 -5.84 -4.96 6.52
CA LEU A 304 -6.03 -5.74 7.74
C LEU A 304 -7.48 -6.20 7.96
N LYS A 305 -8.47 -5.55 7.34
CA LYS A 305 -9.89 -5.79 7.68
C LYS A 305 -10.65 -6.67 6.71
N THR A 306 -10.32 -6.70 5.41
CA THR A 306 -11.05 -7.54 4.45
C THR A 306 -10.39 -7.54 3.08
N TYR A 307 -10.22 -8.72 2.48
CA TYR A 307 -10.54 -8.88 1.06
C TYR A 307 -11.91 -9.56 1.00
N VAL A 308 -12.94 -8.74 1.02
CA VAL A 308 -14.26 -9.12 0.53
C VAL A 308 -14.57 -8.00 -0.46
N PRO A 309 -14.57 -8.26 -1.78
CA PRO A 309 -15.04 -7.26 -2.71
C PRO A 309 -16.46 -6.92 -2.27
N SER A 310 -16.70 -5.67 -1.86
CA SER A 310 -18.05 -5.22 -1.57
C SER A 310 -18.84 -5.32 -2.87
N GLY A 311 -19.78 -6.27 -2.89
CA GLY A 311 -20.73 -6.47 -3.98
C GLY A 311 -21.68 -5.28 -4.08
N GLY A 312 -21.19 -4.18 -4.63
CA GLY A 312 -22.05 -3.16 -5.22
C GLY A 312 -22.53 -3.68 -6.57
N SER A 313 -23.84 -3.93 -6.70
CA SER A 313 -24.52 -4.18 -7.97
C SER A 313 -24.58 -2.89 -8.80
N HIS A 314 -23.42 -2.35 -9.16
CA HIS A 314 -23.27 -1.43 -10.26
C HIS A 314 -22.42 -2.13 -11.30
N LYS A 315 -22.85 -2.08 -12.57
CA LYS A 315 -21.99 -2.40 -13.72
C LYS A 315 -20.85 -1.38 -13.76
N GLY A 316 -19.90 -1.49 -12.84
CA GLY A 316 -18.63 -0.79 -12.92
C GLY A 316 -17.81 -1.51 -13.99
N GLU A 317 -17.51 -0.81 -15.06
CA GLU A 317 -16.52 -1.27 -16.03
C GLU A 317 -15.15 -1.31 -15.32
N GLY A 318 -14.37 -2.38 -15.52
CA GLY A 318 -13.03 -2.51 -14.96
C GLY A 318 -12.07 -1.43 -15.48
N TYR A 319 -10.80 -1.46 -15.08
CA TYR A 319 -9.80 -0.51 -15.58
C TYR A 319 -9.39 -0.83 -17.02
N VAL A 320 -9.31 -2.12 -17.33
CA VAL A 320 -8.78 -2.68 -18.58
C VAL A 320 -9.87 -2.85 -19.61
N LYS A 321 -9.64 -2.36 -20.82
CA LYS A 321 -10.61 -2.42 -21.91
C LYS A 321 -10.89 -3.87 -22.33
N PRO A 322 -12.16 -4.31 -22.41
CA PRO A 322 -12.50 -5.68 -22.72
C PRO A 322 -12.17 -6.06 -24.16
N GLY A 323 -11.73 -7.30 -24.36
CA GLY A 323 -11.42 -7.84 -25.69
C GLY A 323 -10.12 -7.34 -26.31
N VAL A 324 -9.33 -6.56 -25.57
CA VAL A 324 -7.91 -6.32 -25.86
C VAL A 324 -7.15 -7.59 -25.45
N GLN A 325 -6.13 -7.95 -26.23
CA GLN A 325 -5.29 -9.14 -26.12
C GLN A 325 -4.97 -9.58 -24.67
N LYS A 326 -4.82 -10.90 -24.44
CA LYS A 326 -4.40 -11.44 -23.13
C LYS A 326 -3.14 -10.74 -22.59
N PHE A 327 -2.96 -10.80 -21.29
CA PHE A 327 -1.80 -10.21 -20.60
C PHE A 327 -0.81 -11.29 -20.18
N MET A 328 0.46 -10.92 -20.14
CA MET A 328 1.53 -11.66 -19.51
C MET A 328 1.79 -11.04 -18.13
N VAL A 329 1.78 -11.86 -17.07
CA VAL A 329 2.08 -11.45 -15.69
C VAL A 329 3.24 -12.28 -15.17
N THR A 330 4.37 -11.67 -14.88
CA THR A 330 5.56 -12.35 -14.34
C THR A 330 5.39 -12.72 -12.87
N ASP A 331 6.31 -13.53 -12.31
CA ASP A 331 6.24 -13.98 -10.90
C ASP A 331 6.26 -12.83 -9.88
N ASP A 332 6.87 -11.71 -10.24
CA ASP A 332 6.92 -10.45 -9.51
C ASP A 332 5.77 -9.49 -9.85
N LEU A 333 4.75 -9.96 -10.59
CA LEU A 333 3.54 -9.25 -11.00
C LEU A 333 3.75 -8.05 -11.93
N HIS A 334 4.86 -8.00 -12.65
CA HIS A 334 4.99 -7.10 -13.78
C HIS A 334 4.04 -7.54 -14.91
N ILE A 335 3.19 -6.62 -15.37
CA ILE A 335 2.14 -6.88 -16.37
C ILE A 335 2.58 -6.30 -17.71
N LEU A 336 2.61 -7.17 -18.72
CA LEU A 336 2.97 -6.86 -20.09
C LEU A 336 1.87 -7.30 -21.06
N PRO A 337 1.75 -6.70 -22.25
CA PRO A 337 0.94 -7.27 -23.31
C PRO A 337 1.46 -8.66 -23.71
N LEU A 338 0.57 -9.64 -23.88
CA LEU A 338 1.00 -10.95 -24.37
C LEU A 338 1.37 -10.86 -25.85
N SER A 339 2.67 -10.90 -26.14
CA SER A 339 3.23 -10.86 -27.48
C SER A 339 4.47 -11.74 -27.58
N LEU A 340 4.84 -12.13 -28.81
CA LEU A 340 6.09 -12.87 -29.04
C LEU A 340 7.31 -12.10 -28.53
N THR A 341 7.33 -10.78 -28.66
CA THR A 341 8.41 -9.93 -28.16
C THR A 341 8.53 -10.02 -26.65
N SER A 342 7.43 -9.86 -25.92
CA SER A 342 7.40 -9.95 -24.45
C SER A 342 7.76 -11.35 -23.95
N THR A 343 7.29 -12.41 -24.63
CA THR A 343 7.66 -13.79 -24.31
C THR A 343 9.16 -14.02 -24.51
N LEU A 344 9.73 -13.60 -25.64
CA LEU A 344 11.16 -13.76 -25.90
C LEU A 344 12.01 -12.98 -24.89
N GLN A 345 11.57 -11.77 -24.52
CA GLN A 345 12.22 -10.96 -23.49
C GLN A 345 12.28 -11.73 -22.16
N VAL A 346 11.14 -12.10 -21.59
CA VAL A 346 11.08 -12.78 -20.28
C VAL A 346 11.82 -14.12 -20.29
N VAL A 347 11.68 -14.92 -21.36
CA VAL A 347 12.37 -16.20 -21.48
C VAL A 347 13.89 -16.00 -21.59
N SER A 348 14.36 -15.00 -22.34
CA SER A 348 15.79 -14.71 -22.46
C SER A 348 16.41 -14.25 -21.14
N GLU A 349 15.71 -13.39 -20.40
CA GLU A 349 16.14 -12.89 -19.09
C GLU A 349 16.21 -14.01 -18.05
N SER A 350 15.30 -15.00 -18.14
CA SER A 350 15.26 -16.14 -17.22
C SER A 350 16.45 -17.11 -17.34
N LYS A 351 17.24 -17.02 -18.43
CA LYS A 351 18.34 -17.96 -18.76
C LYS A 351 17.93 -19.45 -18.78
N VAL A 352 16.63 -19.75 -18.99
CA VAL A 352 16.11 -21.13 -19.07
C VAL A 352 16.03 -21.57 -20.53
N GLN A 353 16.43 -22.81 -20.82
CA GLN A 353 16.25 -23.38 -22.16
C GLN A 353 14.76 -23.66 -22.41
N ALA A 354 14.24 -23.27 -23.57
CA ALA A 354 12.82 -23.43 -23.91
C ALA A 354 12.31 -24.87 -23.74
N LYS A 355 13.17 -25.87 -23.98
CA LYS A 355 12.86 -27.30 -23.78
C LYS A 355 12.54 -27.68 -22.33
N ASP A 356 12.92 -26.84 -21.36
CA ASP A 356 12.74 -27.07 -19.93
C ASP A 356 11.50 -26.35 -19.37
N LEU A 357 10.71 -25.72 -20.23
CA LEU A 357 9.48 -25.03 -19.87
C LEU A 357 8.25 -25.92 -20.13
N VAL A 358 7.23 -25.75 -19.31
CA VAL A 358 5.93 -26.43 -19.38
C VAL A 358 4.84 -25.41 -19.14
N GLU A 359 3.83 -25.43 -20.00
CA GLU A 359 2.59 -24.69 -19.82
C GLU A 359 1.62 -25.54 -18.97
N LYS A 360 1.00 -24.93 -17.96
CA LYS A 360 -0.04 -25.53 -17.13
C LYS A 360 -1.20 -24.57 -16.96
N GLU A 361 -2.42 -25.08 -16.98
CA GLU A 361 -3.63 -24.30 -16.72
C GLU A 361 -4.05 -24.46 -15.27
N PHE A 362 -4.37 -23.34 -14.61
CA PHE A 362 -4.86 -23.28 -13.26
C PHE A 362 -6.22 -22.57 -13.24
N THR A 363 -7.11 -23.04 -12.36
CA THR A 363 -8.35 -22.34 -12.02
C THR A 363 -8.19 -21.77 -10.62
N LEU A 364 -8.18 -20.44 -10.50
CA LEU A 364 -8.05 -19.76 -9.22
C LEU A 364 -9.38 -19.74 -8.50
N THR A 365 -9.38 -20.30 -7.30
CA THR A 365 -10.48 -20.17 -6.34
C THR A 365 -10.40 -18.85 -5.60
N LYS A 366 -11.50 -18.45 -4.94
CA LYS A 366 -11.52 -17.28 -4.06
C LYS A 366 -10.39 -17.31 -3.02
N ILE A 367 -10.13 -18.46 -2.40
CA ILE A 367 -9.07 -18.61 -1.38
C ILE A 367 -7.69 -18.30 -2.00
N GLN A 368 -7.38 -18.87 -3.16
CA GLN A 368 -6.10 -18.63 -3.83
C GLN A 368 -5.94 -17.17 -4.27
N VAL A 369 -7.03 -16.51 -4.66
CA VAL A 369 -7.02 -15.07 -4.92
C VAL A 369 -6.66 -14.32 -3.64
N MET A 370 -7.29 -14.63 -2.51
CA MET A 370 -6.97 -13.99 -1.22
C MET A 370 -5.50 -14.17 -0.82
N GLU A 371 -4.97 -15.38 -0.99
CA GLU A 371 -3.57 -15.70 -0.74
C GLU A 371 -2.63 -14.92 -1.67
N LEU A 372 -2.99 -14.81 -2.95
CA LEU A 372 -2.26 -14.00 -3.93
C LEU A 372 -2.20 -12.53 -3.50
N LEU A 373 -3.34 -11.95 -3.14
CA LEU A 373 -3.42 -10.53 -2.77
C LEU A 373 -2.64 -10.22 -1.48
N ARG A 374 -2.52 -11.19 -0.55
CA ARG A 374 -1.63 -11.10 0.61
C ARG A 374 -0.17 -11.25 0.21
N ALA A 375 0.14 -12.20 -0.67
CA ALA A 375 1.50 -12.44 -1.15
C ALA A 375 2.09 -11.19 -1.84
N VAL A 376 1.28 -10.41 -2.57
CA VAL A 376 1.72 -9.15 -3.21
C VAL A 376 2.42 -8.20 -2.24
N LEU A 377 2.03 -8.20 -0.96
CA LEU A 377 2.56 -7.28 0.04
C LEU A 377 3.83 -7.80 0.74
N VAL A 378 4.13 -9.10 0.60
CA VAL A 378 5.09 -9.79 1.47
C VAL A 378 6.23 -10.45 0.68
N THR A 379 5.99 -10.84 -0.58
CA THR A 379 6.97 -11.57 -1.40
C THR A 379 7.14 -10.94 -2.78
N ARG A 380 8.32 -11.14 -3.37
CA ARG A 380 8.61 -10.82 -4.78
C ARG A 380 8.34 -11.99 -5.74
N ASN A 381 8.03 -13.16 -5.20
CA ASN A 381 7.75 -14.39 -5.95
C ASN A 381 6.30 -14.80 -5.73
N THR A 382 5.39 -13.90 -6.08
CA THR A 382 3.99 -13.96 -5.65
C THR A 382 3.28 -15.16 -6.25
N LEU A 383 3.36 -15.35 -7.58
CA LEU A 383 2.67 -16.47 -8.25
C LEU A 383 3.25 -17.82 -7.83
N SER A 384 4.58 -17.95 -7.76
CA SER A 384 5.28 -19.16 -7.31
C SER A 384 4.88 -19.52 -5.88
N SER A 385 4.72 -18.54 -4.99
CA SER A 385 4.39 -18.78 -3.57
C SER A 385 2.99 -19.35 -3.35
N VAL A 386 2.05 -19.08 -4.26
CA VAL A 386 0.64 -19.50 -4.16
C VAL A 386 0.34 -20.71 -5.05
N LEU A 387 0.94 -20.78 -6.25
CA LEU A 387 0.57 -21.78 -7.26
C LEU A 387 1.47 -23.02 -7.26
N LEU A 388 2.68 -22.93 -6.70
CA LEU A 388 3.61 -24.06 -6.64
C LEU A 388 3.61 -24.69 -5.24
N PRO A 389 3.77 -26.03 -5.15
CA PRO A 389 3.85 -26.70 -3.86
C PRO A 389 5.05 -26.18 -3.05
N PRO A 390 4.93 -26.07 -1.72
CA PRO A 390 6.00 -25.56 -0.87
C PRO A 390 7.25 -26.44 -1.00
N LYS A 391 8.42 -25.81 -1.14
CA LYS A 391 9.70 -26.51 -1.24
C LYS A 391 9.92 -27.35 0.04
N LYS A 392 9.98 -28.68 -0.09
CA LYS A 392 10.38 -29.57 1.01
C LYS A 392 11.79 -29.20 1.47
N LYS A 393 11.93 -28.70 2.71
CA LYS A 393 13.26 -28.45 3.30
C LYS A 393 14.02 -29.77 3.41
N LYS A 394 15.27 -29.82 2.91
CA LYS A 394 16.23 -30.80 3.43
C LYS A 394 16.44 -30.45 4.91
N ARG A 395 16.00 -31.32 5.82
CA ARG A 395 16.46 -31.29 7.21
C ARG A 395 17.98 -31.43 7.17
N LEU A 396 18.71 -30.34 7.39
CA LEU A 396 20.08 -30.44 7.87
C LEU A 396 19.98 -31.09 9.25
N HIS A 397 20.22 -32.40 9.30
CA HIS A 397 20.55 -33.07 10.55
C HIS A 397 21.84 -32.43 11.04
N LEU A 398 21.75 -31.47 11.96
CA LEU A 398 22.83 -31.31 12.93
C LEU A 398 22.84 -32.60 13.75
N GLN A 399 23.72 -33.53 13.39
CA GLN A 399 24.13 -34.57 14.31
C GLN A 399 24.86 -33.86 15.46
N SER A 400 24.22 -33.87 16.62
CA SER A 400 24.88 -33.66 17.90
C SER A 400 25.89 -34.80 18.11
N SER A 401 27.17 -34.56 17.86
CA SER A 401 28.22 -35.38 18.46
C SER A 401 28.54 -34.79 19.83
N LEU A 402 27.88 -35.35 20.85
CA LEU A 402 28.40 -35.39 22.21
C LEU A 402 29.72 -36.16 22.17
N TYR A 403 30.81 -35.53 22.60
CA TYR A 403 31.84 -36.10 23.48
C TYR A 403 32.62 -34.96 24.12
#